data_AF-A0A2E6WKF1-F1
#
_entry.id   AF-A0A2E6WKF1-F1
#
_cell.length_a   1.000
_cell.length_b   1.000
_cell.length_c   1.000
_cell.angle_alpha   90.00
_cell.angle_beta   90.00
_cell.angle_gamma   90.00
#
_symmetry.space_group_name_H-M   'P 1'
#
loop_
_entity.id
_entity.type
_entity.pdbx_description
1 polymer ?
#
loop_
_entity_poly.entity_id
_entity_poly.type
_entity_poly.pdbx_seq_one_letter_code
_entity_poly.pdbx_strand_id
1 'polypeptide(L)'
;MFNQMKSLHIYLILLLGTLIFSCGNDQKFENIYVEGDLSSIGWKNKGGFETNFPESNFARWGYIKGREVAIILYDTPEAANNFGQIAGEGQTEIIEHAETDSDSGDSGSFYGPKVEKTGCRGFSGAAVFRGECPRREPLYTVFQIDGNALVMFEPLRSEDNDLAAQRLKELLILLNESYRK
;
A
#
# COMPACT_ATOMS: atom_id res chain seq x y z
N MET A 1 -49.08 41.54 24.58
CA MET A 1 -48.59 40.22 25.06
C MET A 1 -48.35 39.17 23.96
N PHE A 2 -49.04 39.21 22.81
CA PHE A 2 -48.90 38.19 21.75
C PHE A 2 -47.57 38.20 20.95
N ASN A 3 -46.83 39.31 20.88
CA ASN A 3 -45.57 39.38 20.12
C ASN A 3 -44.33 38.86 20.89
N GLN A 4 -44.37 38.82 22.23
CA GLN A 4 -43.25 38.30 23.04
C GLN A 4 -43.18 36.75 22.97
N MET A 5 -44.33 36.07 22.90
CA MET A 5 -44.40 34.61 22.81
C MET A 5 -43.90 34.05 21.48
N LYS A 6 -44.08 34.77 20.36
CA LYS A 6 -43.59 34.35 19.03
C LYS A 6 -42.06 34.41 18.93
N SER A 7 -41.46 35.44 19.53
CA SER A 7 -40.01 35.59 19.59
C SER A 7 -39.36 34.45 20.38
N LEU A 8 -39.95 34.08 21.53
CA LEU A 8 -39.45 32.99 22.37
C LEU A 8 -39.49 31.62 21.68
N HIS A 9 -40.53 31.35 20.87
CA HIS A 9 -40.63 30.11 20.09
C HIS A 9 -39.63 30.06 18.93
N ILE A 10 -39.34 31.19 18.29
CA ILE A 10 -38.32 31.28 17.23
C ILE A 10 -36.93 31.01 17.82
N TYR A 11 -36.62 31.59 18.99
CA TYR A 11 -35.35 31.30 19.68
C TYR A 11 -35.26 29.85 20.16
N LEU A 12 -36.35 29.24 20.63
CA LEU A 12 -36.37 27.84 21.06
C LEU A 12 -36.18 26.87 19.88
N ILE A 13 -36.70 27.18 18.70
CA ILE A 13 -36.49 26.41 17.46
C ILE A 13 -35.05 26.60 16.95
N LEU A 14 -34.48 27.81 17.06
CA LEU A 14 -33.08 28.06 16.69
C LEU A 14 -32.10 27.33 17.62
N LEU A 15 -32.45 27.18 18.91
CA LEU A 15 -31.63 26.52 19.94
C LEU A 15 -31.74 24.99 19.90
N LEU A 16 -32.84 24.44 19.36
CA LEU A 16 -32.99 23.00 19.07
C LEU A 16 -32.31 22.58 17.75
N GLY A 17 -32.18 23.50 16.79
CA GLY A 17 -31.59 23.23 15.47
C GLY A 17 -30.07 23.05 15.47
N THR A 18 -29.37 23.46 16.53
CA THR A 18 -27.91 23.35 16.65
C THR A 18 -27.41 22.03 17.26
N LEU A 19 -28.32 21.12 17.65
CA LEU A 19 -27.98 19.88 18.36
C LEU A 19 -27.83 18.63 17.46
N ILE A 20 -27.91 18.74 16.13
CA ILE A 20 -27.90 17.57 15.22
C ILE A 20 -26.62 17.35 14.41
N PHE A 21 -25.57 18.16 14.61
CA PHE A 21 -24.22 17.83 14.10
C PHE A 21 -23.42 17.11 15.18
N SER A 22 -23.90 15.95 15.63
CA SER A 22 -22.99 14.95 16.18
C SER A 22 -22.32 14.30 14.98
N CYS A 23 -21.17 14.85 14.58
CA CYS A 23 -20.25 14.13 13.72
C CYS A 23 -19.74 12.98 14.57
N GLY A 24 -20.37 11.80 14.43
CA GLY A 24 -19.79 10.57 14.89
C GLY A 24 -18.51 10.37 14.10
N ASN A 25 -17.39 10.88 14.62
CA ASN A 25 -16.12 10.26 14.30
C ASN A 25 -16.25 8.86 14.86
N ASP A 26 -16.61 7.91 14.01
CA ASP A 26 -16.19 6.54 14.20
C ASP A 26 -14.69 6.63 14.40
N GLN A 27 -14.23 6.61 15.65
CA GLN A 27 -12.83 6.36 15.94
C GLN A 27 -12.58 4.93 15.47
N LYS A 28 -12.33 4.80 14.16
CA LYS A 28 -11.72 3.61 13.60
C LYS A 28 -10.39 3.55 14.30
N PHE A 29 -10.29 2.71 15.33
CA PHE A 29 -9.00 2.38 15.92
C PHE A 29 -8.17 1.82 14.77
N GLU A 30 -7.23 2.64 14.30
CA GLU A 30 -6.34 2.25 13.22
C GLU A 30 -5.33 1.25 13.80
N ASN A 31 -5.15 0.15 13.09
CA ASN A 31 -4.36 -0.97 13.59
C ASN A 31 -2.89 -0.59 13.70
N ILE A 32 -2.22 -1.03 14.77
CA ILE A 32 -0.78 -0.87 14.98
C ILE A 32 -0.15 -2.26 14.93
N TYR A 33 0.24 -2.66 13.72
CA TYR A 33 0.87 -3.93 13.45
C TYR A 33 2.34 -3.95 13.87
N VAL A 34 2.80 -5.13 14.27
CA VAL A 34 4.21 -5.46 14.54
C VAL A 34 4.64 -6.69 13.73
N GLU A 35 5.95 -6.99 13.68
CA GLU A 35 6.47 -8.15 12.91
C GLU A 35 5.81 -9.49 13.31
N GLY A 36 5.35 -9.61 14.56
CA GLY A 36 4.60 -10.76 15.05
C GLY A 36 3.30 -11.02 14.28
N ASP A 37 2.56 -9.96 13.94
CA ASP A 37 1.29 -10.05 13.19
C ASP A 37 1.51 -10.47 11.73
N LEU A 38 2.68 -10.12 11.18
CA LEU A 38 3.06 -10.57 9.84
C LEU A 38 3.35 -12.07 9.84
N SER A 39 4.04 -12.53 10.89
CA SER A 39 4.40 -13.94 11.05
C SER A 39 3.15 -14.81 11.24
N SER A 40 2.13 -14.34 11.94
CA SER A 40 0.88 -15.07 12.18
C SER A 40 0.04 -15.31 10.92
N ILE A 41 0.12 -14.41 9.93
CA ILE A 41 -0.48 -14.64 8.60
C ILE A 41 0.41 -15.47 7.65
N GLY A 42 1.55 -15.95 8.16
CA GLY A 42 2.47 -16.81 7.42
C GLY A 42 3.44 -16.05 6.51
N TRP A 43 3.67 -14.75 6.75
CA TRP A 43 4.74 -14.02 6.09
C TRP A 43 6.10 -14.51 6.56
N LYS A 44 6.97 -14.82 5.58
CA LYS A 44 8.32 -15.34 5.83
C LYS A 44 9.34 -14.32 5.37
N ASN A 45 9.94 -13.64 6.33
CA ASN A 45 11.02 -12.68 6.13
C ASN A 45 12.16 -13.24 5.24
N LYS A 46 12.66 -12.43 4.31
CA LYS A 46 13.77 -12.80 3.41
C LYS A 46 14.87 -11.76 3.33
N GLY A 47 14.54 -10.49 3.28
CA GLY A 47 15.53 -9.43 3.13
C GLY A 47 15.00 -8.07 3.57
N GLY A 48 15.92 -7.13 3.76
CA GLY A 48 15.62 -5.72 3.92
C GLY A 48 15.64 -4.99 2.58
N PHE A 49 15.24 -3.72 2.63
CA PHE A 49 15.54 -2.74 1.58
C PHE A 49 16.88 -2.05 1.88
N GLU A 50 17.52 -1.54 0.84
CA GLU A 50 18.69 -0.66 0.96
C GLU A 50 18.27 0.77 1.32
N THR A 51 17.11 1.21 0.83
CA THR A 51 16.52 2.52 1.14
C THR A 51 16.18 2.61 2.62
N ASN A 52 16.62 3.71 3.22
CA ASN A 52 16.14 4.12 4.53
C ASN A 52 14.83 4.91 4.35
N PHE A 53 13.70 4.32 4.77
CA PHE A 53 12.39 4.95 4.68
C PHE A 53 12.15 5.88 5.88
N PRO A 54 11.85 7.17 5.67
CA PRO A 54 11.62 8.11 6.77
C PRO A 54 10.51 7.64 7.71
N GLU A 55 10.70 7.82 9.01
CA GLU A 55 9.75 7.46 10.09
C GLU A 55 9.34 5.97 10.13
N SER A 56 10.02 5.09 9.38
CA SER A 56 9.82 3.66 9.46
C SER A 56 10.74 3.02 10.49
N ASN A 57 10.20 2.08 11.25
CA ASN A 57 10.96 1.24 12.19
C ASN A 57 11.22 -0.18 11.64
N PHE A 58 10.64 -0.52 10.48
CA PHE A 58 10.73 -1.83 9.86
C PHE A 58 10.45 -1.71 8.35
N ALA A 59 11.38 -2.16 7.51
CA ALA A 59 11.20 -2.20 6.06
C ALA A 59 11.83 -3.45 5.47
N ARG A 60 11.00 -4.45 5.12
CA ARG A 60 11.48 -5.78 4.70
C ARG A 60 10.57 -6.40 3.67
N TRP A 61 11.10 -7.39 2.95
CA TRP A 61 10.34 -8.21 2.02
C TRP A 61 10.47 -9.69 2.36
N GLY A 62 9.46 -10.45 1.96
CA GLY A 62 9.32 -11.86 2.28
C GLY A 62 8.29 -12.54 1.39
N TYR A 63 7.95 -13.79 1.71
CA TYR A 63 6.96 -14.55 0.94
C TYR A 63 5.73 -14.91 1.74
N ILE A 64 4.57 -14.82 1.10
CA ILE A 64 3.30 -15.41 1.55
C ILE A 64 2.76 -16.28 0.42
N LYS A 65 2.56 -17.58 0.70
CA LYS A 65 2.01 -18.54 -0.27
C LYS A 65 2.68 -18.49 -1.66
N GLY A 66 4.01 -18.32 -1.69
CA GLY A 66 4.80 -18.30 -2.91
C GLY A 66 4.83 -16.96 -3.66
N ARG A 67 4.28 -15.89 -3.08
CA ARG A 67 4.32 -14.53 -3.63
C ARG A 67 5.16 -13.61 -2.80
N GLU A 68 5.91 -12.73 -3.44
CA GLU A 68 6.68 -11.73 -2.74
C GLU A 68 5.79 -10.60 -2.23
N VAL A 69 5.96 -10.26 -0.96
CA VAL A 69 5.23 -9.20 -0.27
C VAL A 69 6.24 -8.39 0.52
N ALA A 70 6.32 -7.10 0.21
CA ALA A 70 7.09 -6.14 0.99
C ALA A 70 6.20 -5.39 1.98
N ILE A 71 6.75 -5.14 3.15
CA ILE A 71 6.05 -4.54 4.28
C ILE A 71 6.96 -3.48 4.89
N ILE A 72 6.41 -2.28 5.04
CA ILE A 72 7.03 -1.18 5.76
C ILE A 72 6.09 -0.83 6.92
N LEU A 73 6.58 -0.94 8.16
CA LEU A 73 5.85 -0.51 9.33
C LEU A 73 6.35 0.85 9.80
N TYR A 74 5.42 1.62 10.31
CA TYR A 74 5.61 2.93 10.91
C TYR A 74 5.17 2.89 12.38
N ASP A 75 5.60 3.85 13.17
CA ASP A 75 5.17 3.92 14.57
C ASP A 75 3.70 4.32 14.70
N THR A 76 3.17 5.07 13.72
CA THR A 76 1.77 5.52 13.71
C THR A 76 1.12 5.36 12.33
N PRO A 77 -0.22 5.24 12.28
CA PRO A 77 -0.96 5.24 11.02
C PRO A 77 -0.84 6.57 10.26
N GLU A 78 -0.72 7.69 10.97
CA GLU A 78 -0.45 8.99 10.37
C GLU A 78 0.90 9.01 9.64
N ALA A 79 1.95 8.46 10.25
CA ALA A 79 3.25 8.32 9.61
C ALA A 79 3.15 7.38 8.38
N ALA A 80 2.41 6.28 8.47
CA ALA A 80 2.18 5.40 7.32
C ALA A 80 1.44 6.12 6.18
N ASN A 81 0.41 6.91 6.46
CA ASN A 81 -0.30 7.68 5.45
C ASN A 81 0.58 8.74 4.77
N ASN A 82 1.43 9.43 5.53
CA ASN A 82 2.28 10.48 5.00
C ASN A 82 3.51 9.95 4.25
N PHE A 83 4.23 9.01 4.87
CA PHE A 83 5.51 8.50 4.36
C PHE A 83 5.37 7.18 3.59
N GLY A 84 4.43 6.31 4.01
CA GLY A 84 4.13 5.06 3.32
C GLY A 84 3.53 5.29 1.95
N GLN A 85 2.74 6.34 1.75
CA GLN A 85 2.23 6.68 0.41
C GLN A 85 3.38 6.98 -0.55
N ILE A 86 4.32 7.82 -0.12
CA ILE A 86 5.51 8.20 -0.92
C ILE A 86 6.40 6.98 -1.18
N ALA A 87 6.59 6.12 -0.18
CA ALA A 87 7.38 4.91 -0.31
C ALA A 87 6.73 3.91 -1.28
N GLY A 88 5.42 3.69 -1.18
CA GLY A 88 4.66 2.83 -2.07
C GLY A 88 4.71 3.31 -3.52
N GLU A 89 4.45 4.60 -3.75
CA GLU A 89 4.57 5.21 -5.08
C GLU A 89 5.98 5.03 -5.65
N GLY A 90 7.01 5.35 -4.87
CA GLY A 90 8.40 5.25 -5.32
C GLY A 90 8.87 3.82 -5.61
N GLN A 91 8.36 2.81 -4.89
CA GLN A 91 8.71 1.40 -5.11
C GLN A 91 7.86 0.71 -6.19
N THR A 92 6.76 1.33 -6.62
CA THR A 92 5.86 0.79 -7.67
C THR A 92 5.88 1.61 -8.96
N GLU A 93 6.70 2.66 -9.03
CA GLU A 93 6.76 3.60 -10.15
C GLU A 93 7.19 2.90 -11.45
N ILE A 94 6.30 2.90 -12.44
CA ILE A 94 6.58 2.50 -13.82
C ILE A 94 6.81 3.77 -14.64
N ILE A 95 7.89 3.81 -15.41
CA ILE A 95 8.17 4.88 -16.37
C ILE A 95 7.93 4.39 -17.80
N GLU A 96 7.41 5.26 -18.67
CA GLU A 96 7.07 4.90 -20.05
C GLU A 96 8.29 4.84 -20.98
N HIS A 97 9.29 5.68 -20.72
CA HIS A 97 10.51 5.78 -21.52
C HIS A 97 11.68 5.18 -20.73
N ALA A 98 12.14 4.01 -21.16
CA ALA A 98 13.37 3.45 -20.66
C ALA A 98 14.58 4.15 -21.32
N GLU A 99 15.62 4.41 -20.55
CA GLU A 99 16.95 4.63 -21.14
C GLU A 99 17.41 3.31 -21.75
N THR A 100 17.49 3.23 -23.07
CA THR A 100 18.01 2.06 -23.78
C THR A 100 19.41 2.36 -24.32
N ASP A 101 20.38 1.50 -24.02
CA ASP A 101 21.57 1.38 -24.87
C ASP A 101 21.15 0.65 -26.16
N SER A 102 21.34 1.28 -27.31
CA SER A 102 20.77 0.87 -28.61
C SER A 102 21.21 -0.50 -29.16
N ASP A 103 22.09 -1.22 -28.46
CA ASP A 103 22.93 -2.26 -29.07
C ASP A 103 22.75 -3.67 -28.49
N SER A 104 21.88 -3.89 -27.49
CA SER A 104 21.84 -5.16 -26.73
C SER A 104 20.59 -6.04 -26.91
N GLY A 105 19.57 -5.58 -27.63
CA GLY A 105 18.26 -6.27 -27.66
C GLY A 105 17.48 -6.14 -26.35
N ASP A 106 17.93 -5.27 -25.45
CA ASP A 106 17.24 -4.83 -24.25
C ASP A 106 16.23 -3.72 -24.63
N SER A 107 14.94 -3.94 -24.37
CA SER A 107 13.92 -2.90 -24.53
C SER A 107 13.93 -1.88 -23.38
N GLY A 108 14.77 -2.09 -22.37
CA GLY A 108 15.13 -1.11 -21.35
C GLY A 108 14.51 -1.34 -19.97
N SER A 109 14.88 -0.44 -19.06
CA SER A 109 14.39 -0.38 -17.68
C SER A 109 13.20 0.59 -17.56
N PHE A 110 12.02 0.06 -17.23
CA PHE A 110 10.75 0.78 -17.12
C PHE A 110 10.32 0.95 -15.66
N TYR A 111 11.26 1.37 -14.81
CA TYR A 111 11.00 1.63 -13.39
C TYR A 111 11.63 2.95 -12.94
N GLY A 112 11.00 3.59 -11.96
CA GLY A 112 11.49 4.83 -11.37
C GLY A 112 12.82 4.64 -10.61
N PRO A 113 13.59 5.72 -10.38
CA PRO A 113 14.92 5.65 -9.77
C PRO A 113 14.91 5.18 -8.30
N LYS A 114 13.74 5.14 -7.66
CA LYS A 114 13.58 4.68 -6.28
C LYS A 114 13.23 3.19 -6.18
N VAL A 115 12.88 2.53 -7.28
CA VAL A 115 12.48 1.13 -7.30
C VAL A 115 13.70 0.25 -7.07
N GLU A 116 13.72 -0.49 -5.97
CA GLU A 116 14.81 -1.44 -5.68
C GLU A 116 14.56 -2.82 -6.27
N LYS A 117 13.29 -3.24 -6.25
CA LYS A 117 12.91 -4.59 -6.61
C LYS A 117 12.26 -4.60 -7.97
N THR A 118 12.87 -5.33 -8.89
CA THR A 118 12.46 -5.38 -10.29
C THR A 118 12.22 -6.81 -10.77
N GLY A 119 11.37 -6.95 -11.78
CA GLY A 119 11.01 -8.21 -12.42
C GLY A 119 11.00 -8.10 -13.94
N CYS A 120 11.26 -9.22 -14.61
CA CYS A 120 11.23 -9.32 -16.07
C CYS A 120 9.80 -9.66 -16.54
N ARG A 121 9.15 -8.77 -17.30
CA ARG A 121 7.74 -8.90 -17.70
C ARG A 121 7.58 -8.89 -19.23
N GLY A 122 6.54 -9.57 -19.74
CA GLY A 122 6.16 -9.52 -21.17
C GLY A 122 6.94 -10.44 -22.13
N PHE A 123 7.71 -11.42 -21.64
CA PHE A 123 8.58 -12.27 -22.49
C PHE A 123 8.03 -13.63 -22.84
N SER A 124 8.47 -14.22 -23.96
CA SER A 124 8.29 -15.66 -24.19
C SER A 124 9.13 -16.48 -23.21
N GLY A 125 8.72 -17.72 -22.91
CA GLY A 125 9.51 -18.60 -22.04
C GLY A 125 10.95 -18.79 -22.55
N ALA A 126 11.15 -18.80 -23.87
CA ALA A 126 12.45 -18.94 -24.52
C ALA A 126 13.44 -17.79 -24.22
N ALA A 127 12.96 -16.56 -24.01
CA ALA A 127 13.82 -15.44 -23.60
C ALA A 127 14.26 -15.59 -22.12
N VAL A 128 13.34 -16.04 -21.26
CA VAL A 128 13.66 -16.36 -19.86
C VAL A 128 14.70 -17.47 -19.76
N PHE A 129 14.60 -18.53 -20.57
CA PHE A 129 15.59 -19.62 -20.61
C PHE A 129 16.99 -19.17 -21.03
N ARG A 130 17.10 -18.09 -21.82
CA ARG A 130 18.38 -17.51 -22.23
C ARG A 130 18.92 -16.47 -21.24
N GLY A 131 18.21 -16.22 -20.14
CA GLY A 131 18.57 -15.21 -19.15
C GLY A 131 18.35 -13.77 -19.64
N GLU A 132 17.62 -13.58 -20.73
CA GLU A 132 17.34 -12.26 -21.29
C GLU A 132 16.19 -11.61 -20.49
N CYS A 133 16.40 -10.37 -20.05
CA CYS A 133 15.38 -9.53 -19.41
C CYS A 133 15.20 -8.19 -20.14
N PRO A 134 14.74 -8.17 -21.40
CA PRO A 134 14.66 -6.93 -22.16
C PRO A 134 13.74 -5.86 -21.57
N ARG A 135 12.85 -6.19 -20.62
CA ARG A 135 11.82 -5.29 -20.09
C ARG A 135 11.76 -5.53 -18.62
N ARG A 136 12.58 -4.76 -17.92
CA ARG A 136 12.66 -4.76 -16.47
C ARG A 136 11.67 -3.72 -15.96
N GLU A 137 10.75 -4.15 -15.12
CA GLU A 137 9.72 -3.33 -14.50
C GLU A 137 9.80 -3.46 -12.98
N PRO A 138 9.10 -2.63 -12.20
CA PRO A 138 8.93 -2.87 -10.78
C PRO A 138 8.36 -4.27 -10.52
N LEU A 139 8.91 -4.93 -9.50
CA LEU A 139 8.41 -6.22 -9.07
C LEU A 139 7.02 -6.05 -8.42
N TYR A 140 6.90 -5.06 -7.54
CA TYR A 140 5.63 -4.65 -6.96
C TYR A 140 4.92 -3.69 -7.89
N THR A 141 3.65 -3.94 -8.18
CA THR A 141 2.85 -3.07 -9.08
C THR A 141 1.65 -2.45 -8.37
N VAL A 142 1.33 -2.94 -7.18
CA VAL A 142 0.26 -2.43 -6.33
C VAL A 142 0.74 -2.35 -4.89
N PHE A 143 0.23 -1.35 -4.18
CA PHE A 143 0.45 -1.19 -2.76
C PHE A 143 -0.82 -0.69 -2.09
N GLN A 144 -0.89 -0.89 -0.77
CA GLN A 144 -1.97 -0.37 0.04
C GLN A 144 -1.47 -0.11 1.46
N ILE A 145 -2.01 0.94 2.07
CA ILE A 145 -1.77 1.29 3.47
C ILE A 145 -2.96 0.83 4.29
N ASP A 146 -2.70 0.15 5.40
CA ASP A 146 -3.70 -0.21 6.40
C ASP A 146 -3.08 -0.04 7.80
N GLY A 147 -3.71 0.79 8.64
CA GLY A 147 -3.14 1.15 9.94
C GLY A 147 -1.75 1.77 9.79
N ASN A 148 -0.78 1.27 10.55
CA ASN A 148 0.63 1.69 10.47
C ASN A 148 1.46 0.93 9.41
N ALA A 149 0.85 0.14 8.54
CA ALA A 149 1.57 -0.70 7.57
C ALA A 149 1.34 -0.25 6.13
N LEU A 150 2.43 -0.06 5.38
CA LEU A 150 2.43 -0.11 3.92
C LEU A 150 2.73 -1.54 3.49
N VAL A 151 1.87 -2.11 2.64
CA VAL A 151 2.05 -3.44 2.05
C VAL A 151 2.10 -3.33 0.54
N MET A 152 3.17 -3.85 -0.05
CA MET A 152 3.42 -3.87 -1.51
C MET A 152 3.39 -5.31 -2.01
N PHE A 153 2.82 -5.52 -3.20
CA PHE A 153 2.46 -6.87 -3.65
C PHE A 153 2.91 -7.14 -5.08
N GLU A 154 3.49 -8.32 -5.29
CA GLU A 154 3.84 -8.84 -6.61
C GLU A 154 2.60 -9.47 -7.29
N PRO A 155 2.20 -8.98 -8.48
CA PRO A 155 1.21 -9.67 -9.31
C PRO A 155 1.82 -10.94 -9.91
N LEU A 156 1.03 -12.02 -10.04
CA LEU A 156 1.49 -13.17 -10.83
C LEU A 156 1.59 -12.80 -12.30
N ARG A 157 2.37 -13.60 -13.03
CA ARG A 157 2.54 -13.48 -14.47
C ARG A 157 1.23 -13.49 -15.27
N SER A 158 0.18 -14.16 -14.76
CA SER A 158 -1.14 -14.25 -15.40
C SER A 158 -2.15 -13.24 -14.84
N GLU A 159 -1.74 -12.38 -13.91
CA GLU A 159 -2.62 -11.41 -13.26
C GLU A 159 -2.33 -10.00 -13.75
N ASP A 160 -3.39 -9.21 -13.84
CA ASP A 160 -3.31 -7.76 -13.98
C ASP A 160 -3.25 -7.09 -12.60
N ASN A 161 -3.13 -5.77 -12.60
CA ASN A 161 -3.06 -4.98 -11.36
C ASN A 161 -4.36 -4.99 -10.57
N ASP A 162 -5.53 -5.16 -11.21
CA ASP A 162 -6.81 -5.19 -10.52
C ASP A 162 -6.96 -6.47 -9.68
N LEU A 163 -6.62 -7.62 -10.28
CA LEU A 163 -6.57 -8.89 -9.56
C LEU A 163 -5.50 -8.88 -8.47
N ALA A 164 -4.33 -8.31 -8.73
CA ALA A 164 -3.29 -8.18 -7.72
C ALA A 164 -3.73 -7.30 -6.54
N ALA A 165 -4.40 -6.18 -6.81
CA ALA A 165 -4.96 -5.31 -5.78
C ALA A 165 -6.06 -6.01 -4.98
N GLN A 166 -6.88 -6.85 -5.61
CA GLN A 166 -7.86 -7.68 -4.91
C GLN A 166 -7.19 -8.68 -3.97
N ARG A 167 -6.12 -9.36 -4.42
CA ARG A 167 -5.34 -10.28 -3.58
C ARG A 167 -4.65 -9.58 -2.42
N LEU A 168 -4.15 -8.37 -2.64
CA LEU A 168 -3.60 -7.54 -1.57
C LEU A 168 -4.68 -7.20 -0.52
N LYS A 169 -5.90 -6.85 -0.95
CA LYS A 169 -7.01 -6.62 -0.01
C LYS A 169 -7.36 -7.86 0.81
N GLU A 170 -7.41 -9.03 0.19
CA GLU A 170 -7.61 -10.31 0.90
C GLU A 170 -6.53 -10.54 1.95
N LEU A 171 -5.27 -10.22 1.63
CA LEU A 171 -4.15 -10.32 2.56
C LEU A 171 -4.31 -9.37 3.76
N LEU A 172 -4.70 -8.12 3.52
CA LEU A 172 -4.93 -7.14 4.58
C LEU A 172 -6.09 -7.53 5.49
N ILE A 173 -7.14 -8.17 4.96
CA ILE A 173 -8.22 -8.72 5.78
C ILE A 173 -7.67 -9.79 6.73
N LEU A 174 -6.83 -10.71 6.24
CA LEU A 174 -6.20 -11.74 7.08
C LEU A 174 -5.30 -11.12 8.16
N LEU A 175 -4.56 -10.07 7.82
CA LEU A 175 -3.71 -9.36 8.77
C LEU A 175 -4.53 -8.70 9.89
N ASN A 176 -5.61 -8.01 9.52
CA ASN A 176 -6.54 -7.37 10.45
C ASN A 176 -7.24 -8.41 11.36
N GLU A 177 -7.70 -9.52 10.78
CA GLU A 177 -8.29 -10.63 11.55
C GLU A 177 -7.29 -11.28 12.51
N SER A 178 -6.01 -11.36 12.13
CA SER A 178 -4.97 -11.87 13.01
C SER A 178 -4.67 -10.90 14.14
N TYR A 179 -4.62 -9.60 13.87
CA TYR A 179 -4.34 -8.56 14.87
C TYR A 179 -5.41 -8.47 15.96
N ARG A 180 -6.68 -8.76 15.61
CA ARG A 180 -7.80 -8.71 16.57
C ARG A 180 -7.92 -9.93 17.49
N LYS A 181 -7.09 -10.97 17.30
CA LYS A 181 -7.14 -12.21 18.09
C LYS A 181 -6.18 -12.14 19.26
#